data_AF-A0A4Y9Z2L9-F1
#
_entry.id   AF-A0A4Y9Z2L9-F1
#
_cell.length_a   1.000
_cell.length_b   1.000
_cell.length_c   1.000
_cell.angle_alpha   90.00
_cell.angle_beta   90.00
_cell.angle_gamma   90.00
#
_symmetry.space_group_name_H-M   'P 1'
#
loop_
_entity.id
_entity.type
_entity.pdbx_description
1 polymer ?
#
loop_
_entity_poly.entity_id
_entity_poly.type
_entity_poly.pdbx_seq_one_letter_code
_entity_poly.pdbx_strand_id
1 'polypeptide(L)'
;MVQEPILVSYRQLLRQVRKLPDQYVRVFYRIKIADDYRRCLSPQTDKSIRLIRIRKLNKELTRLERANTGCYRDLRHVLNYAYGRKGPLKWNLYRSLQTSFEARPPPRIIPSHERSRPPAYSPALTALLTSRFAVGRSRATTQTNLKKPPIMPQRVDPKSEEARLFGPLSKRREVNLHWRYFKLQRGKLRIPLSLSEEGPPAPDGSAIQRAAHTFGLHGVNMLEDVARFAGRHGTRPPLPRRQQKAPSDTIEGSFSEAVAHGHPPGAAISRQLRRRYRKLLRDLPTLTLIRKSRKHTQAGSAPEDYRVSLHPNALPSSSQRNPEQLPDGDFVDSAWAQRSGGSAVDGGGKRRARKQKQKQEQKIQKSK
;
A
#
# COMPACT_ATOMS: atom_id res chain seq x y z
N MET A 1 33.34 9.19 21.67
CA MET A 1 32.33 8.62 22.59
C MET A 1 30.87 8.62 22.08
N VAL A 2 30.56 8.82 20.79
CA VAL A 2 29.15 8.81 20.28
C VAL A 2 28.66 7.40 19.87
N GLN A 3 29.48 6.36 20.01
CA GLN A 3 29.16 5.03 19.47
C GLN A 3 28.26 4.20 20.41
N GLU A 4 28.43 4.30 21.72
CA GLU A 4 27.63 3.55 22.71
C GLU A 4 26.11 3.80 22.65
N PRO A 5 25.59 5.04 22.55
CA PRO A 5 24.14 5.26 22.52
C PRO A 5 23.46 4.66 21.28
N ILE A 6 24.23 4.47 20.19
CA ILE A 6 23.73 3.92 18.93
C ILE A 6 23.45 2.42 19.10
N LEU A 7 24.36 1.66 19.73
CA LEU A 7 24.20 0.22 19.93
C LEU A 7 23.03 -0.11 20.87
N VAL A 8 22.80 0.70 21.90
CA VAL A 8 21.64 0.56 22.79
C VAL A 8 20.33 0.72 22.01
N SER A 9 20.24 1.77 21.19
CA SER A 9 19.08 2.04 20.34
C SER A 9 18.83 0.90 19.33
N TYR A 10 19.91 0.27 18.81
CA TYR A 10 19.80 -0.86 17.88
C TYR A 10 19.15 -2.08 18.55
N ARG A 11 19.64 -2.43 19.74
CA ARG A 11 19.10 -3.54 20.53
C ARG A 11 17.64 -3.30 20.89
N GLN A 12 17.29 -2.08 21.29
CA GLN A 12 15.90 -1.69 21.57
C GLN A 12 15.01 -1.84 20.33
N LEU A 13 15.46 -1.36 19.17
CA LEU A 13 14.75 -1.52 17.90
C LEU A 13 14.50 -2.99 17.57
N LEU A 14 15.52 -3.86 17.66
CA LEU A 14 15.36 -5.29 17.41
C LEU A 14 14.39 -5.95 18.41
N ARG A 15 14.40 -5.55 19.68
CA ARG A 15 13.43 -6.00 20.69
C ARG A 15 12.00 -5.60 20.30
N GLN A 16 11.79 -4.38 19.83
CA GLN A 16 10.47 -3.92 19.38
C GLN A 16 10.03 -4.64 18.10
N VAL A 17 10.93 -4.93 17.16
CA VAL A 17 10.59 -5.70 15.96
C VAL A 17 10.11 -7.10 16.33
N ARG A 18 10.73 -7.78 17.30
CA ARG A 18 10.31 -9.12 17.74
C ARG A 18 8.85 -9.18 18.23
N LYS A 19 8.30 -8.05 18.70
CA LYS A 19 6.91 -7.94 19.18
C LYS A 19 5.86 -7.80 18.07
N LEU A 20 6.27 -7.49 16.84
CA LEU A 20 5.34 -7.39 15.71
C LEU A 20 4.65 -8.74 15.48
N PRO A 21 3.38 -8.79 15.05
CA PRO A 21 2.64 -10.06 14.96
C PRO A 21 3.12 -10.98 13.83
N ASP A 22 3.73 -10.42 12.80
CA ASP A 22 3.92 -11.05 11.50
C ASP A 22 5.40 -11.30 11.19
N GLN A 23 5.72 -12.55 10.85
CA GLN A 23 7.08 -12.99 10.60
C GLN A 23 7.72 -12.27 9.42
N TYR A 24 6.99 -12.04 8.34
CA TYR A 24 7.51 -11.30 7.19
C TYR A 24 7.90 -9.87 7.60
N VAL A 25 7.01 -9.19 8.32
CA VAL A 25 7.25 -7.81 8.78
C VAL A 25 8.45 -7.77 9.73
N ARG A 26 8.62 -8.79 10.60
CA ARG A 26 9.80 -8.92 11.46
C ARG A 26 11.08 -9.03 10.65
N VAL A 27 11.13 -9.94 9.67
CA VAL A 27 12.32 -10.15 8.83
C VAL A 27 12.65 -8.89 8.03
N PHE A 28 11.65 -8.29 7.40
CA PHE A 28 11.80 -7.04 6.65
C PHE A 28 12.42 -5.93 7.52
N TYR A 29 11.88 -5.71 8.72
CA TYR A 29 12.38 -4.64 9.59
C TYR A 29 13.76 -4.96 10.17
N ARG A 30 14.09 -6.22 10.44
CA ARG A 30 15.45 -6.62 10.85
C ARG A 30 16.49 -6.23 9.79
N ILE A 31 16.24 -6.58 8.53
CA ILE A 31 17.12 -6.24 7.40
C ILE A 31 17.23 -4.72 7.25
N LYS A 32 16.08 -4.02 7.20
CA LYS A 32 16.02 -2.57 7.08
C LYS A 32 16.80 -1.86 8.18
N ILE A 33 16.61 -2.26 9.44
CA ILE A 33 17.28 -1.64 10.58
C ILE A 33 18.78 -1.93 10.51
N ALA A 34 19.20 -3.15 10.20
CA ALA A 34 20.62 -3.47 10.02
C ALA A 34 21.27 -2.56 8.96
N ASP A 35 20.63 -2.36 7.81
CA ASP A 35 21.14 -1.49 6.75
C ASP A 35 21.16 0.00 7.16
N ASP A 36 20.11 0.49 7.81
CA ASP A 36 20.05 1.86 8.31
C ASP A 36 21.15 2.12 9.36
N TYR A 37 21.47 1.13 10.20
CA TYR A 37 22.57 1.21 11.18
C TYR A 37 23.94 1.16 10.52
N ARG A 38 24.17 0.24 9.58
CA ARG A 38 25.42 0.21 8.78
C ARG A 38 25.68 1.57 8.12
N ARG A 39 24.64 2.19 7.57
CA ARG A 39 24.72 3.56 7.02
C ARG A 39 25.05 4.60 8.09
N CYS A 40 24.56 4.48 9.32
CA CYS A 40 24.90 5.42 10.40
C CYS A 40 26.36 5.29 10.88
N LEU A 41 26.93 4.10 10.77
CA LEU A 41 28.29 3.77 11.22
C LEU A 41 29.34 3.93 10.11
N SER A 42 28.94 4.13 8.85
CA SER A 42 29.86 4.36 7.74
C SER A 42 30.80 5.54 8.04
N PRO A 43 32.13 5.35 7.95
CA PRO A 43 33.13 6.37 8.32
C PRO A 43 33.10 7.58 7.41
N GLN A 44 32.62 7.43 6.16
CA GLN A 44 32.55 8.51 5.17
C GLN A 44 31.37 9.47 5.39
N THR A 45 30.56 9.29 6.43
CA THR A 45 29.36 10.10 6.65
C THR A 45 29.64 11.28 7.58
N ASP A 46 29.40 12.50 7.11
CA ASP A 46 29.49 13.73 7.90
C ASP A 46 28.73 13.64 9.23
N LYS A 47 29.26 14.30 10.27
CA LYS A 47 28.66 14.33 11.62
C LYS A 47 27.20 14.82 11.58
N SER A 48 26.89 15.84 10.77
CA SER A 48 25.53 16.39 10.62
C SER A 48 24.56 15.39 9.99
N ILE A 49 24.97 14.71 8.93
CA ILE A 49 24.20 13.67 8.24
C ILE A 49 23.96 12.49 9.20
N ARG A 50 24.99 12.09 9.96
CA ARG A 50 24.89 11.04 10.97
C ARG A 50 23.85 11.37 12.05
N LEU A 51 23.84 12.60 12.58
CA LEU A 51 22.82 13.05 13.54
C LEU A 51 21.40 12.99 12.95
N ILE A 52 21.22 13.37 11.69
CA ILE A 52 19.93 13.26 10.99
C ILE A 52 19.48 11.80 10.89
N ARG A 53 20.40 10.87 10.57
CA ARG A 53 20.10 9.43 10.49
C ARG A 53 19.75 8.85 11.86
N ILE A 54 20.48 9.21 12.92
CA ILE A 54 20.15 8.82 14.30
C ILE A 54 18.76 9.33 14.71
N ARG A 55 18.42 10.59 14.41
CA ARG A 55 17.07 11.13 14.65
C ARG A 55 15.99 10.36 13.89
N LYS A 56 16.28 9.88 12.66
CA LYS A 56 15.36 9.03 11.90
C LYS A 56 15.18 7.66 12.56
N LEU A 57 16.25 7.04 13.06
CA LEU A 57 16.19 5.78 13.79
C LEU A 57 15.36 5.90 15.07
N ASN A 58 15.57 6.95 15.87
CA ASN A 58 14.78 7.20 17.08
C ASN A 58 13.29 7.40 16.76
N LYS A 59 12.98 8.12 15.67
CA LYS A 59 11.59 8.24 15.18
C LYS A 59 10.99 6.89 14.76
N GLU A 60 11.80 5.98 14.23
CA GLU A 60 11.36 4.63 13.89
C GLU A 60 11.12 3.79 15.15
N LEU A 61 12.00 3.92 16.16
CA LEU A 61 11.85 3.25 17.46
C LEU A 61 10.53 3.65 18.13
N THR A 62 10.28 4.95 18.28
CA THR A 62 9.03 5.46 18.85
C THR A 62 7.82 4.99 18.03
N ARG A 63 7.94 4.87 16.70
CA ARG A 63 6.86 4.37 15.85
C ARG A 63 6.58 2.89 16.11
N LEU A 64 7.61 2.05 16.22
CA LEU A 64 7.48 0.63 16.51
C LEU A 64 6.92 0.39 17.92
N GLU A 65 7.36 1.15 18.92
CA GLU A 65 6.80 1.13 20.28
C GLU A 65 5.31 1.47 20.27
N ARG A 66 4.92 2.54 19.57
CA ARG A 66 3.52 2.93 19.41
C ARG A 66 2.71 1.88 18.65
N ALA A 67 3.27 1.29 17.61
CA ALA A 67 2.60 0.22 16.87
C ALA A 67 2.35 -1.01 17.77
N ASN A 68 3.34 -1.40 18.58
CA ASN A 68 3.26 -2.53 19.50
C ASN A 68 2.31 -2.28 20.69
N THR A 69 2.15 -1.02 21.11
CA THR A 69 1.16 -0.62 22.13
C THR A 69 -0.27 -0.48 21.60
N GLY A 70 -0.50 -0.75 20.31
CA GLY A 70 -1.84 -0.75 19.69
C GLY A 70 -2.20 0.53 18.94
N CYS A 71 -1.29 1.51 18.77
CA CYS A 71 -1.55 2.69 17.94
C CYS A 71 -1.73 2.29 16.47
N TYR A 72 -2.98 2.33 16.00
CA TYR A 72 -3.32 1.84 14.66
C TYR A 72 -2.66 2.64 13.52
N ARG A 73 -2.39 3.93 13.74
CA ARG A 73 -1.78 4.80 12.71
C ARG A 73 -0.35 4.37 12.44
N ASP A 74 0.39 4.09 13.51
CA ASP A 74 1.78 3.66 13.46
C ASP A 74 1.88 2.22 12.98
N LEU A 75 1.02 1.31 13.45
CA LEU A 75 0.94 -0.06 12.92
C LEU A 75 0.62 -0.07 11.42
N ARG A 76 -0.35 0.74 10.97
CA ARG A 76 -0.66 0.88 9.54
C ARG A 76 0.54 1.43 8.76
N HIS A 77 1.32 2.34 9.35
CA HIS A 77 2.54 2.83 8.71
C HIS A 77 3.57 1.70 8.54
N VAL A 78 3.81 0.93 9.60
CA VAL A 78 4.73 -0.21 9.62
C VAL A 78 4.36 -1.23 8.55
N LEU A 79 3.08 -1.65 8.51
CA LEU A 79 2.56 -2.56 7.49
C LEU A 79 2.67 -1.98 6.08
N ASN A 80 2.27 -0.72 5.88
CA ASN A 80 2.38 -0.08 4.57
C ASN A 80 3.82 0.03 4.07
N TYR A 81 4.78 0.20 4.97
CA TYR A 81 6.19 0.28 4.60
C TYR A 81 6.74 -1.11 4.24
N ALA A 82 6.46 -2.13 5.06
CA ALA A 82 6.88 -3.51 4.81
C ALA A 82 6.29 -4.08 3.51
N TYR A 83 4.99 -3.86 3.27
CA TYR A 83 4.28 -4.37 2.08
C TYR A 83 4.33 -3.43 0.87
N GLY A 84 5.34 -2.55 0.80
CA GLY A 84 5.61 -1.74 -0.40
C GLY A 84 4.51 -0.75 -0.78
N ARG A 85 3.63 -0.36 0.13
CA ARG A 85 2.66 0.75 -0.10
C ARG A 85 3.34 2.10 0.04
N LYS A 86 4.47 2.15 0.76
CA LYS A 86 5.30 3.34 1.01
C LYS A 86 6.78 2.97 0.89
N GLY A 87 7.62 4.00 0.82
CA GLY A 87 9.07 3.83 0.89
C GLY A 87 9.70 3.32 -0.41
N PRO A 88 10.93 2.79 -0.33
CA PRO A 88 11.70 2.38 -1.50
C PRO A 88 11.12 1.15 -2.19
N LEU A 89 10.52 0.20 -1.45
CA LEU A 89 9.91 -0.98 -2.04
C LEU A 89 8.76 -0.62 -3.00
N LYS A 90 7.95 0.40 -2.65
CA LYS A 90 6.94 0.94 -3.58
C LYS A 90 7.56 1.37 -4.91
N TRP A 91 8.69 2.07 -4.85
CA TRP A 91 9.38 2.57 -6.04
C TRP A 91 9.96 1.44 -6.88
N ASN A 92 10.52 0.41 -6.25
CA ASN A 92 11.06 -0.75 -6.97
C ASN A 92 9.95 -1.50 -7.69
N LEU A 93 8.83 -1.80 -7.00
CA LEU A 93 7.66 -2.44 -7.62
C LEU A 93 7.07 -1.62 -8.76
N TYR A 94 7.07 -0.29 -8.60
CA TYR A 94 6.62 0.61 -9.66
C TYR A 94 7.58 0.60 -10.86
N ARG A 95 8.88 0.62 -10.61
CA ARG A 95 9.91 0.62 -11.66
C ARG A 95 9.85 -0.66 -12.47
N SER A 96 9.71 -1.79 -11.80
CA SER A 96 9.39 -3.10 -12.38
C SER A 96 8.23 -3.03 -13.38
N LEU A 97 7.11 -2.42 -12.99
CA LEU A 97 5.95 -2.22 -13.86
C LEU A 97 6.18 -1.32 -15.08
N GLN A 98 7.14 -0.37 -15.00
CA GLN A 98 7.47 0.52 -16.09
C GLN A 98 8.46 -0.12 -17.07
N THR A 99 9.42 -0.89 -16.55
CA THR A 99 10.47 -1.55 -17.35
C THR A 99 9.95 -2.80 -18.06
N SER A 100 8.68 -3.20 -17.86
CA SER A 100 8.07 -4.32 -18.57
C SER A 100 8.29 -4.20 -20.08
N PHE A 101 8.87 -5.23 -20.67
CA PHE A 101 9.33 -5.31 -22.07
C PHE A 101 8.25 -4.94 -23.11
N GLU A 102 6.99 -5.11 -22.75
CA GLU A 102 5.83 -4.86 -23.62
C GLU A 102 5.63 -3.38 -23.99
N ALA A 103 6.10 -2.45 -23.15
CA ALA A 103 5.82 -1.04 -23.35
C ALA A 103 6.79 -0.41 -24.38
N ARG A 104 6.41 -0.43 -25.66
CA ARG A 104 7.12 0.36 -26.68
C ARG A 104 7.11 1.84 -26.27
N PRO A 105 8.26 2.52 -26.24
CA PRO A 105 8.31 3.92 -25.87
C PRO A 105 7.51 4.75 -26.88
N PRO A 106 6.64 5.67 -26.44
CA PRO A 106 5.83 6.47 -27.35
C PRO A 106 6.72 7.36 -28.24
N PRO A 107 6.18 7.83 -29.39
CA PRO A 107 6.90 8.74 -30.26
C PRO A 107 7.27 10.03 -29.54
N ARG A 108 8.35 10.67 -29.99
CA ARG A 108 8.83 11.95 -29.46
C ARG A 108 7.84 13.05 -29.88
N ILE A 109 7.41 13.90 -28.94
CA ILE A 109 6.58 15.08 -29.27
C ILE A 109 7.43 16.14 -30.00
N ILE A 110 8.70 16.28 -29.59
CA ILE A 110 9.70 17.12 -30.26
C ILE A 110 10.72 16.18 -30.92
N PRO A 111 10.73 16.06 -32.27
CA PRO A 111 11.54 15.06 -32.97
C PRO A 111 13.04 15.10 -32.60
N SER A 112 13.59 16.31 -32.48
CA SER A 112 15.01 16.55 -32.17
C SER A 112 15.40 16.24 -30.72
N HIS A 113 14.46 16.05 -29.79
CA HIS A 113 14.75 15.97 -28.36
C HIS A 113 14.21 14.69 -27.72
N GLU A 114 15.09 13.78 -27.31
CA GLU A 114 14.69 12.46 -26.78
C GLU A 114 13.89 12.56 -25.47
N ARG A 115 14.25 13.49 -24.58
CA ARG A 115 13.51 13.71 -23.32
C ARG A 115 12.10 14.27 -23.52
N SER A 116 11.71 14.59 -24.76
CA SER A 116 10.34 15.00 -25.10
C SER A 116 9.37 13.81 -25.25
N ARG A 117 9.83 12.58 -25.04
CA ARG A 117 8.93 11.41 -25.02
C ARG A 117 7.94 11.54 -23.86
N PRO A 118 6.64 11.35 -24.10
CA PRO A 118 5.68 11.23 -23.03
C PRO A 118 5.93 9.94 -22.23
N PRO A 119 5.38 9.81 -21.02
CA PRO A 119 5.53 8.60 -20.22
C PRO A 119 4.90 7.40 -20.93
N ALA A 120 5.64 6.29 -20.98
CA ALA A 120 5.14 5.02 -21.51
C ALA A 120 4.17 4.37 -20.51
N TYR A 121 3.06 3.83 -21.03
CA TYR A 121 2.08 3.07 -20.25
C TYR A 121 2.13 1.61 -20.69
N SER A 122 2.66 0.73 -19.83
CA SER A 122 2.57 -0.71 -20.07
C SER A 122 1.11 -1.19 -20.00
N PRO A 123 0.75 -2.32 -20.62
CA PRO A 123 -0.60 -2.88 -20.52
C PRO A 123 -1.00 -3.13 -19.05
N ALA A 124 -0.11 -3.70 -18.26
CA ALA A 124 -0.29 -3.89 -16.81
C ALA A 124 -0.52 -2.55 -16.07
N LEU A 125 0.30 -1.52 -16.36
CA LEU A 125 0.13 -0.20 -15.74
C LEU A 125 -1.18 0.47 -16.18
N THR A 126 -1.58 0.29 -17.43
CA THR A 126 -2.83 0.80 -17.99
C THR A 126 -4.02 0.18 -17.27
N ALA A 127 -4.04 -1.14 -17.11
CA ALA A 127 -5.08 -1.87 -16.37
C ALA A 127 -5.17 -1.41 -14.90
N LEU A 128 -4.03 -1.15 -14.25
CA LEU A 128 -4.01 -0.61 -12.89
C LEU A 128 -4.55 0.82 -12.81
N LEU A 129 -4.26 1.68 -13.79
CA LEU A 129 -4.73 3.06 -13.83
C LEU A 129 -6.22 3.18 -14.17
N THR A 130 -6.74 2.26 -14.99
CA THR A 130 -8.16 2.20 -15.38
C THR A 130 -9.02 1.44 -14.37
N SER A 131 -8.43 0.62 -13.51
CA SER A 131 -9.16 -0.10 -12.48
C SER A 131 -9.46 0.76 -11.24
N ARG A 132 -10.72 0.70 -10.78
CA ARG A 132 -11.17 1.32 -9.52
C ARG A 132 -10.44 0.77 -8.29
N PHE A 133 -9.98 -0.48 -8.34
CA PHE A 133 -9.41 -1.17 -7.18
C PHE A 133 -7.98 -0.70 -6.86
N ALA A 134 -7.19 -0.39 -7.88
CA ALA A 134 -5.80 0.04 -7.73
C ALA A 134 -5.66 1.55 -7.45
N VAL A 135 -6.59 2.39 -7.92
CA VAL A 135 -6.52 3.85 -7.72
C VAL A 135 -7.08 4.29 -6.33
N GLY A 136 -7.76 3.38 -5.64
CA GLY A 136 -8.14 3.53 -4.24
C GLY A 136 -9.34 4.45 -4.00
N ARG A 137 -9.08 5.70 -3.59
CA ARG A 137 -10.14 6.71 -3.32
C ARG A 137 -10.35 7.66 -4.49
N SER A 138 -9.39 7.73 -5.40
CA SER A 138 -9.49 8.59 -6.57
C SER A 138 -10.30 7.90 -7.66
N ARG A 139 -10.93 8.71 -8.54
CA ARG A 139 -11.59 8.20 -9.73
C ARG A 139 -10.57 7.48 -10.61
N ALA A 140 -10.94 6.30 -11.11
CA ALA A 140 -10.12 5.58 -12.07
C ALA A 140 -9.95 6.40 -13.34
N THR A 141 -8.78 6.28 -13.97
CA THR A 141 -8.46 7.05 -15.18
C THR A 141 -9.05 6.35 -16.40
N THR A 142 -9.82 7.06 -17.22
CA THR A 142 -10.28 6.51 -18.50
C THR A 142 -9.11 6.38 -19.48
N GLN A 143 -9.18 5.43 -20.41
CA GLN A 143 -8.14 5.26 -21.43
C GLN A 143 -7.95 6.53 -22.28
N THR A 144 -9.05 7.26 -22.54
CA THR A 144 -9.02 8.57 -23.21
C THR A 144 -8.17 9.58 -22.44
N ASN A 145 -8.30 9.63 -21.12
CA ASN A 145 -7.54 10.53 -20.25
C ASN A 145 -6.06 10.15 -20.12
N LEU A 146 -5.67 8.91 -20.44
CA LEU A 146 -4.26 8.51 -20.51
C LEU A 146 -3.59 9.10 -21.77
N LYS A 147 -4.31 9.10 -22.89
CA LYS A 147 -3.87 9.68 -24.16
C LYS A 147 -3.91 11.20 -24.13
N LYS A 148 -5.02 11.80 -23.71
CA LYS A 148 -5.22 13.26 -23.60
C LYS A 148 -5.57 13.62 -22.16
N PRO A 149 -4.58 13.97 -21.32
CA PRO A 149 -4.81 14.36 -19.94
C PRO A 149 -5.85 15.48 -19.78
N PRO A 150 -6.74 15.41 -18.78
CA PRO A 150 -7.75 16.45 -18.53
C PRO A 150 -7.17 17.80 -18.07
N ILE A 151 -5.87 17.86 -17.77
CA ILE A 151 -5.15 19.11 -17.44
C ILE A 151 -4.71 19.84 -18.73
N MET A 152 -4.85 19.22 -19.90
CA MET A 152 -4.51 19.86 -21.17
C MET A 152 -5.55 20.93 -21.55
N PRO A 153 -5.10 22.14 -21.95
CA PRO A 153 -6.00 23.14 -22.52
C PRO A 153 -6.51 22.71 -23.89
N GLN A 154 -7.60 23.30 -24.37
CA GLN A 154 -8.14 22.98 -25.70
C GLN A 154 -7.17 23.41 -26.81
N ARG A 155 -6.32 24.41 -26.52
CA ARG A 155 -5.19 24.88 -27.34
C ARG A 155 -4.22 23.82 -27.87
N VAL A 156 -4.24 22.59 -27.33
CA VAL A 156 -3.43 21.48 -27.88
C VAL A 156 -3.87 21.13 -29.29
N ASP A 157 -5.17 21.23 -29.58
CA ASP A 157 -5.68 20.99 -30.92
C ASP A 157 -5.53 22.29 -31.72
N PRO A 158 -4.73 22.33 -32.80
CA PRO A 158 -4.49 23.56 -33.57
C PRO A 158 -5.75 24.08 -34.28
N LYS A 159 -6.78 23.23 -34.42
CA LYS A 159 -8.08 23.58 -35.00
C LYS A 159 -9.05 24.23 -33.99
N SER A 160 -8.75 24.18 -32.69
CA SER A 160 -9.61 24.76 -31.65
C SER A 160 -9.65 26.28 -31.74
N GLU A 161 -10.77 26.89 -31.33
CA GLU A 161 -10.93 28.34 -31.28
C GLU A 161 -9.90 29.00 -30.34
N GLU A 162 -9.62 28.38 -29.19
CA GLU A 162 -8.58 28.88 -28.28
C GLU A 162 -7.18 28.90 -28.94
N ALA A 163 -6.86 27.90 -29.78
CA ALA A 163 -5.58 27.89 -30.51
C ALA A 163 -5.57 28.96 -31.61
N ARG A 164 -6.71 29.29 -32.22
CA ARG A 164 -6.83 30.38 -33.20
C ARG A 164 -6.66 31.74 -32.54
N LEU A 165 -7.30 31.95 -31.38
CA LEU A 165 -7.27 33.22 -30.64
C LEU A 165 -5.92 33.48 -29.95
N PHE A 166 -5.33 32.46 -29.30
CA PHE A 166 -4.13 32.61 -28.46
C PHE A 166 -2.88 31.94 -29.02
N GLY A 167 -2.96 31.32 -30.20
CA GLY A 167 -1.91 30.49 -30.78
C GLY A 167 -1.85 29.06 -30.22
N PRO A 168 -1.21 28.11 -30.94
CA PRO A 168 -1.10 26.72 -30.52
C PRO A 168 -0.27 26.56 -29.23
N LEU A 169 -0.52 25.47 -28.47
CA LEU A 169 0.25 25.18 -27.28
C LEU A 169 1.70 24.80 -27.64
N SER A 170 2.69 25.33 -26.91
CA SER A 170 4.08 24.94 -27.12
C SER A 170 4.31 23.45 -26.79
N LYS A 171 5.00 22.74 -27.69
CA LYS A 171 5.32 21.30 -27.54
C LYS A 171 6.01 20.96 -26.22
N ARG A 172 6.88 21.83 -25.72
CA ARG A 172 7.54 21.67 -24.40
C ARG A 172 6.52 21.68 -23.26
N ARG A 173 5.52 22.57 -23.32
CA ARG A 173 4.47 22.66 -22.31
C ARG A 173 3.54 21.45 -22.37
N GLU A 174 3.23 20.95 -23.56
CA GLU A 174 2.49 19.70 -23.76
C GLU A 174 3.19 18.50 -23.08
N VAL A 175 4.49 18.32 -23.33
CA VAL A 175 5.32 17.28 -22.68
C VAL A 175 5.27 17.42 -21.16
N ASN A 176 5.44 18.64 -20.64
CA ASN A 176 5.40 18.91 -19.21
C ASN A 176 4.04 18.56 -18.59
N LEU A 177 2.94 18.85 -19.29
CA LEU A 177 1.58 18.51 -18.84
C LEU A 177 1.37 16.99 -18.79
N HIS A 178 1.84 16.24 -19.79
CA HIS A 178 1.82 14.78 -19.76
C HIS A 178 2.57 14.22 -18.55
N TRP A 179 3.81 14.67 -18.32
CA TRP A 179 4.62 14.22 -17.18
C TRP A 179 4.03 14.62 -15.83
N ARG A 180 3.44 15.82 -15.73
CA ARG A 180 2.75 16.27 -14.53
C ARG A 180 1.54 15.39 -14.23
N TYR A 181 0.69 15.13 -15.22
CA TYR A 181 -0.46 14.26 -15.07
C TYR A 181 -0.04 12.84 -14.66
N PHE A 182 0.98 12.30 -15.31
CA PHE A 182 1.51 10.98 -15.00
C PHE A 182 2.02 10.87 -13.56
N LYS A 183 2.81 11.85 -13.08
CA LYS A 183 3.28 11.89 -11.69
C LYS A 183 2.11 11.92 -10.70
N LEU A 184 1.04 12.67 -11.02
CA LEU A 184 -0.17 12.72 -10.21
C LEU A 184 -0.88 11.37 -10.16
N GLN A 185 -1.03 10.69 -11.30
CA GLN A 185 -1.68 9.38 -11.35
C GLN A 185 -0.86 8.29 -10.66
N ARG A 186 0.46 8.27 -10.88
CA ARG A 186 1.40 7.39 -10.18
C ARG A 186 1.31 7.50 -8.67
N GLY A 187 1.15 8.72 -8.14
CA GLY A 187 1.02 8.95 -6.70
C GLY A 187 -0.18 8.24 -6.07
N LYS A 188 -1.27 8.09 -6.83
CA LYS A 188 -2.54 7.48 -6.41
C LYS A 188 -2.52 5.95 -6.52
N LEU A 189 -1.65 5.40 -7.36
CA LEU A 189 -1.59 3.99 -7.68
C LEU A 189 -1.20 3.13 -6.47
N ARG A 190 -1.96 2.05 -6.27
CA ARG A 190 -1.64 0.91 -5.41
C ARG A 190 -1.07 -0.19 -6.30
N ILE A 191 0.18 -0.55 -6.04
CA ILE A 191 0.92 -1.48 -6.90
C ILE A 191 0.61 -2.91 -6.45
N PRO A 192 0.31 -3.87 -7.33
CA PRO A 192 0.08 -5.24 -6.91
C PRO A 192 1.32 -5.85 -6.24
N LEU A 193 1.10 -6.77 -5.29
CA LEU A 193 2.18 -7.63 -4.75
C LEU A 193 2.21 -8.98 -5.44
N SER A 194 1.05 -9.51 -5.84
CA SER A 194 0.93 -10.77 -6.57
C SER A 194 0.39 -10.53 -7.98
N LEU A 195 0.91 -11.31 -8.91
CA LEU A 195 0.31 -11.57 -10.21
C LEU A 195 -0.29 -12.97 -10.09
N SER A 196 -1.50 -13.14 -10.58
CA SER A 196 -2.13 -14.45 -10.73
C SER A 196 -2.37 -14.65 -12.22
N GLU A 197 -2.40 -15.90 -12.66
CA GLU A 197 -2.71 -16.21 -14.05
C GLU A 197 -4.09 -16.87 -14.12
N GLU A 198 -4.93 -16.39 -15.04
CA GLU A 198 -6.17 -17.03 -15.42
C GLU A 198 -6.04 -17.48 -16.89
N GLY A 199 -6.09 -18.80 -17.12
CA GLY A 199 -6.00 -19.38 -18.46
C GLY A 199 -5.40 -20.78 -18.47
N PRO A 200 -5.39 -21.46 -19.63
CA PRO A 200 -4.69 -22.73 -19.78
C PRO A 200 -3.18 -22.52 -19.53
N PRO A 201 -2.52 -23.44 -18.81
CA PRO A 201 -1.08 -23.34 -18.57
C PRO A 201 -0.38 -23.27 -19.93
N ALA A 202 0.47 -22.26 -20.13
CA ALA A 202 1.27 -22.22 -21.35
C ALA A 202 2.22 -23.44 -21.34
N PRO A 203 2.36 -24.14 -22.47
CA PRO A 203 3.26 -25.28 -22.58
C PRO A 203 4.70 -24.91 -22.22
N ASP A 204 5.08 -23.64 -22.39
CA ASP A 204 6.46 -23.19 -22.26
C ASP A 204 6.84 -22.66 -20.87
N GLY A 205 5.91 -22.57 -19.90
CA GLY A 205 6.16 -22.00 -18.56
C GLY A 205 6.69 -20.55 -18.50
N SER A 206 6.95 -19.94 -19.67
CA SER A 206 7.86 -18.80 -19.80
C SER A 206 7.17 -17.46 -19.59
N ALA A 207 5.87 -17.34 -19.82
CA ALA A 207 5.19 -16.05 -19.69
C ALA A 207 4.97 -15.66 -18.21
N ILE A 208 4.64 -16.61 -17.33
CA ILE A 208 4.65 -16.35 -15.88
C ILE A 208 6.06 -16.02 -15.45
N GLN A 209 7.07 -16.81 -15.83
CA GLN A 209 8.44 -16.54 -15.40
C GLN A 209 8.91 -15.16 -15.87
N ARG A 210 8.62 -14.77 -17.12
CA ARG A 210 8.92 -13.43 -17.66
C ARG A 210 8.21 -12.32 -16.89
N ALA A 211 6.91 -12.47 -16.64
CA ALA A 211 6.16 -11.49 -15.86
C ALA A 211 6.63 -11.48 -14.38
N ALA A 212 6.89 -12.63 -13.79
CA ALA A 212 7.38 -12.82 -12.43
C ALA A 212 8.75 -12.16 -12.23
N HIS A 213 9.68 -12.35 -13.18
CA HIS A 213 10.95 -11.63 -13.23
C HIS A 213 10.75 -10.12 -13.29
N THR A 214 9.71 -9.67 -14.01
CA THR A 214 9.36 -8.25 -14.06
C THR A 214 8.87 -7.75 -12.71
N PHE A 215 8.04 -8.51 -11.98
CA PHE A 215 7.39 -8.06 -10.73
C PHE A 215 8.22 -8.23 -9.44
N GLY A 216 9.39 -8.88 -9.47
CA GLY A 216 10.43 -8.84 -8.42
C GLY A 216 10.08 -9.43 -7.04
N LEU A 217 8.80 -9.73 -6.76
CA LEU A 217 8.32 -10.37 -5.52
C LEU A 217 7.49 -11.63 -5.78
N HIS A 218 7.54 -12.19 -7.00
CA HIS A 218 6.90 -13.46 -7.29
C HIS A 218 7.51 -14.61 -6.49
N GLY A 219 6.66 -15.53 -6.02
CA GLY A 219 7.08 -16.71 -5.28
C GLY A 219 7.11 -16.54 -3.76
N VAL A 220 6.90 -15.33 -3.24
CA VAL A 220 6.67 -15.14 -1.80
C VAL A 220 5.18 -15.06 -1.55
N ASN A 221 4.64 -15.96 -0.73
CA ASN A 221 3.23 -16.06 -0.36
C ASN A 221 2.78 -14.90 0.58
N MET A 222 3.34 -13.70 0.40
CA MET A 222 3.07 -12.52 1.24
C MET A 222 1.59 -12.16 1.29
N LEU A 223 0.89 -12.29 0.16
CA LEU A 223 -0.53 -11.97 0.10
C LEU A 223 -1.38 -13.00 0.85
N GLU A 224 -0.99 -14.28 0.80
CA GLU A 224 -1.62 -15.37 1.54
C GLU A 224 -1.37 -15.23 3.03
N ASP A 225 -0.15 -14.86 3.45
CA ASP A 225 0.18 -14.55 4.84
C ASP A 225 -0.72 -13.43 5.37
N VAL A 226 -0.84 -12.33 4.62
CA VAL A 226 -1.74 -11.22 4.96
C VAL A 226 -3.20 -11.71 5.02
N ALA A 227 -3.62 -12.59 4.12
CA ALA A 227 -4.96 -13.18 4.11
C ALA A 227 -5.21 -14.09 5.32
N ARG A 228 -4.19 -14.84 5.76
CA ARG A 228 -4.22 -15.66 6.98
C ARG A 228 -4.42 -14.78 8.21
N PHE A 229 -3.66 -13.69 8.34
CA PHE A 229 -3.84 -12.71 9.43
C PHE A 229 -5.16 -11.95 9.35
N ALA A 230 -5.72 -11.75 8.16
CA ALA A 230 -7.03 -11.13 7.99
C ALA A 230 -8.19 -12.03 8.44
N GLY A 231 -8.00 -13.35 8.35
CA GLY A 231 -9.04 -14.36 8.57
C GLY A 231 -10.15 -14.32 7.52
N ARG A 232 -10.93 -15.40 7.43
CA ARG A 232 -12.08 -15.49 6.52
C ARG A 232 -13.13 -14.41 6.85
N HIS A 233 -13.72 -13.79 5.84
CA HIS A 233 -14.90 -12.96 6.06
C HIS A 233 -16.09 -13.81 6.51
N GLY A 234 -17.00 -13.23 7.29
CA GLY A 234 -18.23 -13.91 7.71
C GLY A 234 -18.06 -14.94 8.82
N THR A 235 -16.84 -15.36 9.17
CA THR A 235 -16.64 -16.15 10.39
C THR A 235 -17.05 -15.30 11.58
N ARG A 236 -18.14 -15.71 12.23
CA ARG A 236 -18.58 -15.09 13.48
C ARG A 236 -17.37 -15.12 14.43
N PRO A 237 -17.11 -14.03 15.17
CA PRO A 237 -16.10 -14.08 16.21
C PRO A 237 -16.43 -15.27 17.13
N PRO A 238 -15.42 -16.01 17.63
CA PRO A 238 -15.68 -17.08 18.57
C PRO A 238 -16.56 -16.52 19.69
N LEU A 239 -17.67 -17.21 19.97
CA LEU A 239 -18.61 -16.79 20.99
C LEU A 239 -17.83 -16.57 22.31
N PRO A 240 -18.05 -15.46 23.02
CA PRO A 240 -17.41 -15.24 24.31
C PRO A 240 -17.67 -16.45 25.22
N ARG A 241 -16.69 -16.79 26.08
CA ARG A 241 -16.74 -17.97 26.96
C ARG A 241 -18.05 -18.08 27.78
N ARG A 242 -18.68 -16.96 28.11
CA ARG A 242 -20.00 -16.92 28.77
C ARG A 242 -21.13 -17.48 27.91
N GLN A 243 -21.09 -17.24 26.60
CA GLN A 243 -22.05 -17.78 25.63
C GLN A 243 -21.71 -19.22 25.23
N GLN A 244 -20.44 -19.63 25.32
CA GLN A 244 -20.05 -21.04 25.12
C GLN A 244 -20.51 -21.96 26.26
N LYS A 245 -20.78 -21.42 27.44
CA LYS A 245 -21.29 -22.17 28.59
C LYS A 245 -22.82 -22.28 28.63
N ALA A 246 -23.54 -21.69 27.67
CA ALA A 246 -24.95 -22.00 27.52
C ALA A 246 -25.03 -23.47 27.05
N PRO A 247 -25.70 -24.37 27.81
CA PRO A 247 -25.85 -25.76 27.40
C PRO A 247 -26.61 -25.76 26.08
N SER A 248 -25.90 -26.09 25.00
CA SER A 248 -26.52 -26.49 23.75
C SER A 248 -26.75 -27.98 23.88
N ASP A 249 -27.77 -28.34 24.66
CA ASP A 249 -28.40 -29.64 24.49
C ASP A 249 -28.90 -29.67 23.04
N THR A 250 -28.77 -30.80 22.36
CA THR A 250 -29.15 -31.05 20.94
C THR A 250 -28.14 -30.59 19.88
N ILE A 251 -27.27 -31.52 19.45
CA ILE A 251 -27.29 -32.20 18.13
C ILE A 251 -25.88 -32.80 17.91
N GLU A 252 -25.80 -34.11 18.07
CA GLU A 252 -24.65 -34.93 17.72
C GLU A 252 -24.49 -35.01 16.20
N GLY A 253 -23.24 -34.98 15.73
CA GLY A 253 -22.90 -35.41 14.37
C GLY A 253 -22.30 -34.33 13.48
N SER A 254 -20.97 -34.23 13.49
CA SER A 254 -20.13 -34.18 12.28
C SER A 254 -18.72 -33.71 12.66
N PHE A 255 -17.84 -34.67 12.93
CA PHE A 255 -16.41 -34.47 13.07
C PHE A 255 -15.81 -34.09 11.70
N SER A 256 -15.37 -32.85 11.53
CA SER A 256 -14.55 -32.46 10.38
C SER A 256 -13.09 -32.38 10.80
N GLU A 257 -12.28 -33.24 10.17
CA GLU A 257 -10.84 -33.43 10.36
C GLU A 257 -10.03 -32.12 10.36
N ALA A 258 -9.17 -32.00 11.36
CA ALA A 258 -8.24 -30.90 11.54
C ALA A 258 -6.93 -31.17 10.79
N VAL A 259 -6.73 -30.51 9.65
CA VAL A 259 -5.43 -30.44 8.98
C VAL A 259 -4.47 -29.61 9.84
N ALA A 260 -3.51 -30.29 10.45
CA ALA A 260 -2.50 -29.72 11.32
C ALA A 260 -1.20 -29.47 10.55
N HIS A 261 -0.83 -28.21 10.28
CA HIS A 261 0.58 -27.80 10.14
C HIS A 261 0.76 -26.29 10.43
N GLY A 262 1.60 -25.99 11.43
CA GLY A 262 2.27 -24.69 11.61
C GLY A 262 1.51 -23.63 12.44
N HIS A 263 1.86 -23.55 13.74
CA HIS A 263 1.31 -22.68 14.79
C HIS A 263 -0.13 -23.02 15.24
N PRO A 264 -0.39 -23.20 16.55
CA PRO A 264 -1.75 -23.42 17.02
C PRO A 264 -2.60 -22.19 16.61
N PRO A 265 -3.68 -22.37 15.83
CA PRO A 265 -4.58 -21.28 15.43
C PRO A 265 -5.35 -20.64 16.61
N GLY A 266 -4.95 -20.91 17.85
CA GLY A 266 -5.71 -20.63 19.08
C GLY A 266 -5.31 -19.39 19.88
N ALA A 267 -4.15 -18.76 19.63
CA ALA A 267 -3.92 -17.42 20.16
C ALA A 267 -4.76 -16.45 19.33
N ALA A 268 -6.03 -16.27 19.73
CA ALA A 268 -7.03 -15.53 19.00
C ALA A 268 -6.47 -14.18 18.58
N ILE A 269 -6.08 -14.07 17.30
CA ILE A 269 -5.59 -12.83 16.73
C ILE A 269 -6.65 -11.79 17.02
N SER A 270 -6.22 -10.70 17.68
CA SER A 270 -7.15 -9.67 18.13
C SER A 270 -8.02 -9.24 16.94
N ARG A 271 -9.32 -9.08 17.18
CA ARG A 271 -10.28 -8.66 16.15
C ARG A 271 -9.80 -7.40 15.45
N GLN A 272 -9.17 -6.51 16.21
CA GLN A 272 -8.53 -5.30 15.70
C GLN A 272 -7.44 -5.59 14.69
N LEU A 273 -6.51 -6.51 15.01
CA LEU A 273 -5.42 -6.86 14.10
C LEU A 273 -5.97 -7.46 12.80
N ARG A 274 -6.91 -8.42 12.88
CA ARG A 274 -7.59 -8.99 11.70
C ARG A 274 -8.19 -7.89 10.83
N ARG A 275 -8.90 -6.93 11.44
CA ARG A 275 -9.48 -5.77 10.75
C ARG A 275 -8.41 -4.88 10.10
N ARG A 276 -7.22 -4.74 10.71
CA ARG A 276 -6.10 -3.99 10.11
C ARG A 276 -5.53 -4.72 8.90
N TYR A 277 -5.38 -6.05 8.96
CA TYR A 277 -4.93 -6.85 7.82
C TYR A 277 -5.97 -6.88 6.68
N ARG A 278 -7.27 -6.95 6.97
CA ARG A 278 -8.32 -6.78 5.94
C ARG A 278 -8.27 -5.40 5.25
N LYS A 279 -7.95 -4.36 6.02
CA LYS A 279 -7.73 -3.01 5.46
C LYS A 279 -6.46 -2.95 4.61
N LEU A 280 -5.41 -3.69 4.99
CA LEU A 280 -4.20 -3.84 4.19
C LEU A 280 -4.51 -4.57 2.88
N LEU A 281 -5.22 -5.71 2.90
CA LEU A 281 -5.64 -6.44 1.69
C LEU A 281 -6.38 -5.56 0.69
N ARG A 282 -7.22 -4.64 1.18
CA ARG A 282 -7.89 -3.65 0.33
C ARG A 282 -6.90 -2.72 -0.39
N ASP A 283 -5.78 -2.42 0.24
CA ASP A 283 -4.70 -1.59 -0.31
C ASP A 283 -3.71 -2.42 -1.17
N LEU A 284 -3.91 -3.74 -1.28
CA LEU A 284 -3.13 -4.72 -2.06
C LEU A 284 -3.96 -5.30 -3.21
N PRO A 285 -4.03 -4.64 -4.38
CA PRO A 285 -4.68 -5.23 -5.54
C PRO A 285 -3.92 -6.46 -6.03
N THR A 286 -4.64 -7.40 -6.62
CA THR A 286 -4.10 -8.55 -7.36
C THR A 286 -4.25 -8.26 -8.84
N LEU A 287 -3.18 -8.45 -9.60
CA LEU A 287 -3.19 -8.32 -11.03
C LEU A 287 -3.33 -9.72 -11.61
N THR A 288 -4.41 -10.01 -12.33
CA THR A 288 -4.59 -11.28 -13.03
C THR A 288 -4.24 -11.11 -14.50
N LEU A 289 -3.31 -11.92 -15.00
CA LEU A 289 -2.98 -12.02 -16.41
C LEU A 289 -3.99 -13.00 -17.04
N ILE A 290 -4.81 -12.50 -17.96
CA ILE A 290 -5.77 -13.31 -18.71
C ILE A 290 -5.12 -13.68 -20.04
N ARG A 291 -4.85 -14.97 -20.23
CA ARG A 291 -4.38 -15.47 -21.52
C ARG A 291 -5.55 -15.72 -22.44
N LYS A 292 -5.60 -14.99 -23.55
CA LYS A 292 -6.54 -15.28 -24.63
C LYS A 292 -6.03 -16.48 -25.43
N SER A 293 -6.91 -17.45 -25.68
CA SER A 293 -6.62 -18.55 -26.59
C SER A 293 -6.29 -18.01 -27.98
N ARG A 294 -5.21 -18.52 -28.61
CA ARG A 294 -4.75 -18.09 -29.94
C ARG A 294 -5.85 -18.11 -31.01
N LYS A 295 -6.88 -18.96 -30.84
CA LYS A 295 -8.00 -19.07 -31.78
C LYS A 295 -8.81 -17.79 -31.93
N HIS A 296 -8.81 -16.89 -30.94
CA HIS A 296 -9.58 -15.65 -30.95
C HIS A 296 -8.76 -14.39 -31.21
N THR A 297 -7.44 -14.49 -31.30
CA THR A 297 -6.58 -13.32 -31.42
C THR A 297 -6.26 -13.08 -32.90
N GLN A 298 -6.91 -12.08 -33.50
CA GLN A 298 -6.50 -11.59 -34.82
C GLN A 298 -5.00 -11.25 -34.80
N ALA A 299 -4.28 -11.63 -35.86
CA ALA A 299 -2.85 -11.43 -35.99
C ALA A 299 -2.50 -9.95 -35.76
N GLY A 300 -1.86 -9.64 -34.63
CA GLY A 300 -1.45 -8.27 -34.25
C GLY A 300 -2.10 -7.69 -33.00
N SER A 301 -3.13 -8.31 -32.44
CA SER A 301 -3.65 -7.93 -31.11
C SER A 301 -2.63 -8.32 -30.03
N ALA A 302 -2.31 -7.39 -29.12
CA ALA A 302 -1.44 -7.67 -27.98
C ALA A 302 -1.96 -8.92 -27.23
N PRO A 303 -1.09 -9.90 -26.93
CA PRO A 303 -1.51 -11.23 -26.50
C PRO A 303 -2.08 -11.29 -25.08
N GLU A 304 -1.99 -10.20 -24.31
CA GLU A 304 -2.17 -10.21 -22.87
C GLU A 304 -3.16 -9.14 -22.41
N ASP A 305 -4.28 -9.61 -21.85
CA ASP A 305 -5.22 -8.77 -21.14
C ASP A 305 -4.93 -8.85 -19.64
N TYR A 306 -4.91 -7.69 -18.98
CA TYR A 306 -4.70 -7.61 -17.53
C TYR A 306 -6.01 -7.22 -16.85
N ARG A 307 -6.42 -8.02 -15.88
CA ARG A 307 -7.55 -7.72 -15.00
C ARG A 307 -7.03 -7.42 -13.59
N VAL A 308 -7.68 -6.50 -12.90
CA VAL A 308 -7.30 -6.12 -11.54
C VAL A 308 -8.45 -6.48 -10.62
N SER A 309 -8.16 -7.32 -9.64
CA SER A 309 -9.11 -7.78 -8.62
C SER A 309 -8.61 -7.42 -7.21
N LEU A 310 -9.49 -7.57 -6.22
CA LEU A 310 -9.12 -7.54 -4.82
C LEU A 310 -9.28 -8.94 -4.25
N HIS A 311 -8.46 -9.25 -3.24
CA HIS A 311 -8.62 -10.49 -2.49
C HIS A 311 -10.03 -10.56 -1.87
N PRO A 312 -10.70 -11.74 -1.85
CA PRO A 312 -12.06 -11.87 -1.30
C PRO A 312 -12.15 -11.40 0.16
N ASN A 313 -11.11 -11.65 0.96
CA ASN A 313 -11.01 -11.18 2.36
C ASN A 313 -10.69 -9.67 2.52
N ALA A 314 -10.67 -8.87 1.44
CA ALA A 314 -10.50 -7.43 1.53
C ALA A 314 -11.76 -6.72 2.03
N LEU A 315 -11.62 -5.60 2.76
CA LEU A 315 -12.78 -4.79 3.14
C LEU A 315 -13.45 -4.19 1.89
N PRO A 316 -14.80 -4.24 1.78
CA PRO A 316 -15.51 -3.74 0.62
C PRO A 316 -15.32 -2.25 0.46
N SER A 317 -15.42 -1.77 -0.78
CA SER A 317 -15.14 -0.38 -1.06
C SER A 317 -16.10 0.59 -0.38
N SER A 318 -17.37 0.20 -0.22
CA SER A 318 -18.44 0.96 0.44
C SER A 318 -18.15 1.33 1.90
N SER A 319 -17.33 0.54 2.61
CA SER A 319 -16.89 0.82 3.99
C SER A 319 -16.01 2.07 4.15
N GLN A 320 -15.72 2.79 3.05
CA GLN A 320 -14.86 3.98 3.07
C GLN A 320 -15.49 5.23 3.67
N ARG A 321 -16.84 5.34 3.71
CA ARG A 321 -17.51 6.61 4.02
C ARG A 321 -17.24 7.12 5.43
N ASN A 322 -16.88 6.26 6.39
CA ASN A 322 -16.33 6.73 7.66
C ASN A 322 -15.25 5.78 8.23
N PRO A 323 -13.96 6.11 8.08
CA PRO A 323 -12.89 5.36 8.74
C PRO A 323 -12.96 5.46 10.27
N GLU A 324 -13.71 6.43 10.82
CA GLU A 324 -13.93 6.68 12.25
C GLU A 324 -15.29 6.13 12.77
N GLN A 325 -16.28 5.82 11.91
CA GLN A 325 -17.56 5.19 12.35
C GLN A 325 -17.50 3.66 12.35
N LEU A 326 -16.42 3.07 11.89
CA LEU A 326 -16.24 1.66 12.16
C LEU A 326 -15.92 1.56 13.67
N PRO A 327 -16.82 1.02 14.51
CA PRO A 327 -16.79 1.20 15.96
C PRO A 327 -15.36 1.08 16.47
N ASP A 328 -14.87 2.19 17.03
CA ASP A 328 -13.71 2.16 17.92
C ASP A 328 -14.06 1.12 18.97
N GLY A 329 -13.15 0.16 19.15
CA GLY A 329 -13.48 -1.18 19.67
C GLY A 329 -14.50 -1.18 20.79
N ASP A 330 -15.41 -2.16 20.75
CA ASP A 330 -16.41 -2.40 21.79
C ASP A 330 -15.78 -2.35 23.18
N PHE A 331 -16.56 -2.11 24.24
CA PHE A 331 -16.09 -2.00 25.64
C PHE A 331 -15.02 -3.03 26.05
N VAL A 332 -15.08 -4.24 25.48
CA VAL A 332 -14.08 -5.32 25.64
C VAL A 332 -12.68 -4.97 25.10
N ASP A 333 -12.60 -4.31 23.95
CA ASP A 333 -11.36 -3.83 23.34
C ASP A 333 -10.74 -2.67 24.15
N SER A 334 -11.59 -1.80 24.73
CA SER A 334 -11.17 -0.73 25.63
C SER A 334 -10.60 -1.30 26.94
N ALA A 335 -11.24 -2.34 27.49
CA ALA A 335 -10.79 -3.05 28.69
C ALA A 335 -9.46 -3.79 28.48
N TRP A 336 -9.21 -4.31 27.27
CA TRP A 336 -7.92 -4.92 26.92
C TRP A 336 -6.79 -3.90 26.84
N ALA A 337 -7.05 -2.71 26.27
CA ALA A 337 -6.10 -1.61 26.22
C ALA A 337 -5.80 -1.03 27.63
N GLN A 338 -6.80 -0.96 28.51
CA GLN A 338 -6.62 -0.55 29.90
C GLN A 338 -5.77 -1.56 30.69
N ARG A 339 -5.98 -2.88 30.51
CA ARG A 339 -5.18 -3.93 31.17
C ARG A 339 -3.73 -4.00 30.71
N SER A 340 -3.43 -3.52 29.50
CA SER A 340 -2.06 -3.55 28.96
C SER A 340 -1.24 -2.29 29.30
N GLY A 341 -1.70 -1.46 30.23
CA GLY A 341 -0.96 -0.29 30.74
C GLY A 341 -0.78 0.84 29.72
N GLY A 342 -1.48 0.76 28.59
CA GLY A 342 -1.47 1.79 27.56
C GLY A 342 -2.32 2.97 28.01
N SER A 343 -1.74 3.89 28.78
CA SER A 343 -2.30 5.24 28.95
C SER A 343 -2.56 5.77 27.54
N ALA A 344 -3.84 5.96 27.20
CA ALA A 344 -4.26 6.51 25.93
C ALA A 344 -3.66 7.91 25.83
N VAL A 345 -2.47 8.02 25.21
CA VAL A 345 -1.79 9.29 25.01
C VAL A 345 -2.73 10.16 24.19
N ASP A 346 -3.33 11.10 24.89
CA ASP A 346 -4.39 12.00 24.46
C ASP A 346 -3.92 12.84 23.26
N GLY A 347 -4.07 12.30 22.06
CA GLY A 347 -3.92 13.03 20.81
C GLY A 347 -4.98 14.14 20.66
N GLY A 348 -6.00 14.16 21.52
CA GLY A 348 -7.01 15.22 21.62
C GLY A 348 -6.45 16.52 22.19
N GLY A 349 -5.51 16.46 23.13
CA GLY A 349 -4.93 17.64 23.79
C GLY A 349 -4.34 18.67 22.81
N LYS A 350 -3.55 18.22 21.81
CA LYS A 350 -2.97 19.13 20.80
C LYS A 350 -4.01 19.74 19.85
N ARG A 351 -5.12 19.04 19.59
CA ARG A 351 -6.24 19.58 18.78
C ARG A 351 -7.05 20.60 19.57
N ARG A 352 -7.27 20.37 20.87
CA ARG A 352 -7.92 21.33 21.78
C ARG A 352 -7.07 22.60 21.94
N ALA A 353 -5.76 22.47 22.13
CA ALA A 353 -4.85 23.61 22.21
C ALA A 353 -4.84 24.48 20.94
N ARG A 354 -4.84 23.87 19.74
CA ARG A 354 -4.96 24.63 18.48
C ARG A 354 -6.31 25.33 18.30
N LYS A 355 -7.41 24.68 18.70
CA LYS A 355 -8.75 25.31 18.66
C LYS A 355 -8.86 26.47 19.67
N GLN A 356 -8.26 26.33 20.85
CA GLN A 356 -8.22 27.41 21.85
C GLN A 356 -7.39 28.59 21.36
N LYS A 357 -6.21 28.35 20.75
CA LYS A 357 -5.38 29.40 20.16
C LYS A 357 -6.11 30.16 19.04
N GLN A 358 -6.78 29.45 18.12
CA GLN A 358 -7.60 30.08 17.08
C GLN A 358 -8.77 30.89 17.66
N LYS A 359 -9.42 30.40 18.73
CA LYS A 359 -10.47 31.17 19.44
C LYS A 359 -9.91 32.43 20.10
N GLN A 360 -8.70 32.39 20.67
CA GLN A 360 -8.05 33.56 21.25
C GLN A 360 -7.66 34.58 20.18
N GLU A 361 -7.08 34.14 19.06
CA GLU A 361 -6.75 35.02 17.93
C GLU A 361 -7.99 35.70 17.35
N GLN A 362 -9.11 34.98 17.22
CA GLN A 362 -10.40 35.56 16.80
C GLN A 362 -10.99 36.53 17.82
N LYS A 363 -10.82 36.30 19.13
CA LYS A 363 -11.25 37.25 20.17
C LYS A 363 -10.45 38.55 20.11
N ILE A 364 -9.14 38.47 19.93
CA ILE A 364 -8.25 39.64 19.81
C ILE A 364 -8.57 40.46 18.55
N GLN A 365 -8.95 39.81 17.45
CA GLN A 365 -9.37 40.51 16.23
C GLN A 365 -10.72 41.21 16.34
N LYS A 366 -11.61 40.76 17.25
CA LYS A 366 -12.93 41.39 17.47
C LYS A 366 -12.90 42.54 18.49
N SER A 367 -11.82 42.65 19.27
CA SER A 367 -11.66 43.72 20.27
C SER A 367 -10.83 44.91 19.76
N LYS A 368 -10.40 44.85 18.50
CA LYS A 368 -9.83 45.98 17.74
C LYS A 368 -10.87 46.41 16.72
#